data_AF-A0A932XD19-F1
#
_entry.id   AF-A0A932XD19-F1
#
_cell.length_a   1.000
_cell.length_b   1.000
_cell.length_c   1.000
_cell.angle_alpha   90.00
_cell.angle_beta   90.00
_cell.angle_gamma   90.00
#
_symmetry.space_group_name_H-M   'P 1'
#
loop_
_entity.id
_entity.type
_entity.pdbx_description
1 polymer ?
#
loop_
_entity_poly.entity_id
_entity_poly.type
_entity_poly.pdbx_seq_one_letter_code
_entity_poly.pdbx_strand_id
1 'polypeptide(L)'
;MVRWTLGRAVAASALLAAAVVGCGGGASQPATPLRLLTFTPEQQKTILDKFPYLSFAEITENTTWPGSPAWAGLSVTVGEGTMNGLLPDDLIYQMFKAVDQKVEELAQTSPFVKGIDYAKATAETATIPIHAASLKYLRERGIQVKPELIPAEAK
;
A
#
# COMPACT_ATOMS: atom_id res chain seq x y z
N MET A 1 0.78 27.79 24.53
CA MET A 1 1.95 27.64 23.62
C MET A 1 2.23 26.15 23.38
N VAL A 2 1.24 25.38 22.88
CA VAL A 2 1.35 23.92 22.66
C VAL A 2 0.45 23.52 21.47
N ARG A 3 0.72 24.08 20.29
CA ARG A 3 -0.05 23.77 19.06
C ARG A 3 0.85 23.37 17.87
N TRP A 4 2.16 23.25 18.13
CA TRP A 4 3.20 23.07 17.09
C TRP A 4 3.84 21.67 17.05
N THR A 5 3.55 20.78 18.01
CA THR A 5 4.18 19.45 18.10
C THR A 5 3.36 18.32 17.48
N LEU A 6 2.02 18.41 17.42
CA LEU A 6 1.19 17.34 16.84
C LEU A 6 1.28 17.22 15.31
N GLY A 7 1.49 18.33 14.59
CA GLY A 7 1.56 18.31 13.12
C GLY A 7 2.74 17.51 12.56
N ARG A 8 3.83 17.41 13.32
CA ARG A 8 5.01 16.62 12.93
C ARG A 8 4.86 15.13 13.22
N ALA A 9 4.05 14.75 14.21
CA ALA A 9 3.82 13.35 14.56
C ALA A 9 2.96 12.63 13.50
N VAL A 10 1.93 13.30 12.97
CA VAL A 10 1.08 12.74 11.89
C VAL A 10 1.86 12.63 10.58
N ALA A 11 2.69 13.63 10.26
CA ALA A 11 3.58 13.57 9.11
C ALA A 11 4.64 12.45 9.25
N ALA A 12 5.11 12.17 10.47
CA ALA A 12 6.07 11.09 10.72
C ALA A 12 5.46 9.70 10.52
N SER A 13 4.19 9.49 10.88
CA SER A 13 3.49 8.23 10.61
C SER A 13 3.25 7.99 9.12
N ALA A 14 2.89 9.04 8.37
CA ALA A 14 2.75 8.97 6.91
C ALA A 14 4.12 8.75 6.19
N LEU A 15 5.20 9.29 6.74
CA LEU A 15 6.57 9.06 6.24
C LEU A 15 7.08 7.64 6.56
N LEU A 16 6.66 7.04 7.67
CA LEU A 16 7.02 5.65 7.98
C LEU A 16 6.32 4.64 7.05
N ALA A 17 5.10 4.94 6.59
CA ALA A 17 4.37 4.05 5.68
C ALA A 17 4.98 4.00 4.27
N ALA A 18 5.53 5.11 3.78
CA ALA A 18 6.26 5.14 2.51
C ALA A 18 7.55 4.31 2.54
N ALA A 19 8.11 4.01 3.72
CA ALA A 19 9.37 3.27 3.84
C ALA A 19 9.24 1.76 3.64
N VAL A 20 8.05 1.16 3.83
CA VAL A 20 7.90 -0.30 3.69
C VAL A 20 7.50 -0.73 2.28
N VAL A 21 6.77 0.12 1.55
CA VAL A 21 6.55 -0.08 0.09
C VAL A 21 7.84 0.17 -0.71
N GLY A 22 8.82 0.84 -0.11
CA GLY A 22 10.12 1.17 -0.70
C GLY A 22 11.13 0.03 -0.85
N CYS A 23 10.87 -1.19 -0.36
CA CYS A 23 11.85 -2.28 -0.47
C CYS A 23 12.04 -2.84 -1.89
N GLY A 24 11.20 -2.49 -2.88
CA GLY A 24 11.17 -3.17 -4.19
C GLY A 24 11.68 -2.41 -5.42
N GLY A 25 11.64 -1.08 -5.46
CA GLY A 25 11.63 -0.34 -6.76
C GLY A 25 12.47 0.94 -6.84
N GLY A 26 13.59 1.00 -6.13
CA GLY A 26 14.48 2.16 -6.18
C GLY A 26 15.79 1.87 -5.46
N ALA A 27 16.43 0.77 -5.83
CA ALA A 27 17.76 0.49 -5.34
C ALA A 27 18.77 1.33 -6.12
N SER A 28 19.65 2.00 -5.39
CA SER A 28 20.93 2.50 -5.89
C SER A 28 21.57 1.44 -6.80
N GLN A 29 21.96 1.84 -8.00
CA GLN A 29 22.58 0.95 -8.97
C GLN A 29 23.71 0.16 -8.30
N PRO A 30 23.69 -1.18 -8.34
CA PRO A 30 24.60 -1.95 -7.53
C PRO A 30 26.04 -1.75 -8.02
N ALA A 31 26.95 -1.40 -7.10
CA ALA A 31 28.37 -1.23 -7.41
C ALA A 31 29.07 -2.54 -7.79
N THR A 32 28.43 -3.67 -7.49
CA THR A 32 28.93 -5.03 -7.75
C THR A 32 27.89 -5.79 -8.56
N PRO A 33 28.28 -6.69 -9.48
CA PRO A 33 27.32 -7.53 -10.19
C PRO A 33 26.44 -8.34 -9.23
N LEU A 34 25.11 -8.19 -9.35
CA LEU A 34 24.11 -8.91 -8.57
C LEU A 34 23.31 -9.86 -9.47
N ARG A 35 22.84 -10.96 -8.87
CA ARG A 35 21.89 -11.89 -9.50
C ARG A 35 20.58 -11.87 -8.70
N LEU A 36 19.47 -11.52 -9.34
CA LEU A 36 18.14 -11.60 -8.74
C LEU A 36 17.69 -13.07 -8.66
N LEU A 37 17.17 -13.45 -7.50
CA LEU A 37 16.54 -14.75 -7.29
C LEU A 37 15.03 -14.55 -7.39
N THR A 38 14.39 -15.29 -8.30
CA THR A 38 12.95 -15.25 -8.53
C THR A 38 12.30 -16.55 -8.07
N PHE A 39 11.07 -16.46 -7.57
CA PHE A 39 10.28 -17.64 -7.25
C PHE A 39 9.64 -18.23 -8.51
N THR A 40 9.68 -19.55 -8.66
CA THR A 40 8.93 -20.24 -9.74
C THR A 40 7.44 -20.28 -9.41
N PRO A 41 6.53 -20.41 -10.41
CA PRO A 41 5.09 -20.52 -10.16
C PRO A 41 4.72 -21.64 -9.18
N GLU A 42 5.45 -22.76 -9.20
CA GLU A 42 5.22 -23.90 -8.30
C GLU A 42 5.61 -23.56 -6.85
N GLN A 43 6.71 -22.82 -6.68
CA GLN A 43 7.14 -22.34 -5.36
C GLN A 43 6.16 -21.32 -4.79
N GLN A 44 5.69 -20.38 -5.64
CA GLN A 44 4.69 -19.40 -5.24
C GLN A 44 3.41 -20.10 -4.77
N LYS A 45 2.91 -21.07 -5.54
CA LYS A 45 1.74 -21.87 -5.17
C LYS A 45 1.94 -22.58 -3.83
N THR A 46 3.09 -23.22 -3.63
CA THR A 46 3.41 -23.93 -2.38
C THR A 46 3.40 -23.00 -1.16
N ILE A 47 3.86 -21.76 -1.34
CA ILE A 47 3.87 -20.74 -0.28
C ILE A 47 2.46 -20.23 -0.01
N LEU A 48 1.69 -19.90 -1.05
CA LEU A 48 0.31 -19.40 -0.91
C LEU A 48 -0.64 -20.45 -0.31
N ASP A 49 -0.43 -21.74 -0.61
CA ASP A 49 -1.20 -22.84 -0.01
C ASP A 49 -1.01 -22.93 1.51
N LYS A 50 0.18 -22.54 2.03
CA LYS A 50 0.50 -22.55 3.47
C LYS A 50 0.24 -21.20 4.15
N PHE A 51 0.45 -20.11 3.43
CA PHE A 51 0.41 -18.75 3.95
C PHE A 51 -0.45 -17.88 3.03
N PRO A 52 -1.79 -18.06 3.07
CA PRO A 52 -2.71 -17.41 2.14
C PRO A 52 -2.80 -15.89 2.32
N TYR A 53 -2.21 -15.34 3.38
CA TYR A 53 -2.12 -13.92 3.66
C TYR A 53 -0.88 -13.24 3.02
N LEU A 54 0.01 -14.02 2.39
CA LEU A 54 1.12 -13.48 1.62
C LEU A 54 0.70 -13.23 0.18
N SER A 55 1.41 -12.33 -0.51
CA SER A 55 1.18 -12.06 -1.93
C SER A 55 2.50 -12.08 -2.70
N PHE A 56 2.45 -12.35 -3.99
CA PHE A 56 3.60 -12.20 -4.89
C PHE A 56 3.35 -11.02 -5.82
N ALA A 57 4.41 -10.27 -6.10
CA ALA A 57 4.40 -9.22 -7.11
C ALA A 57 5.36 -9.59 -8.23
N GLU A 58 4.92 -9.41 -9.47
CA GLU A 58 5.78 -9.46 -10.64
C GLU A 58 6.40 -8.07 -10.86
N ILE A 59 7.72 -8.01 -10.73
CA ILE A 59 8.50 -6.81 -10.99
C ILE A 59 9.05 -6.90 -12.40
N THR A 60 8.67 -5.94 -13.25
CA THR A 60 9.10 -5.89 -14.65
C THR A 60 10.56 -5.49 -14.80
N GLU A 61 11.13 -5.74 -15.98
CA GLU A 61 12.49 -5.34 -16.32
C GLU A 61 12.71 -3.83 -16.12
N ASN A 62 13.93 -3.45 -15.77
CA ASN A 62 14.36 -2.07 -15.51
C ASN A 62 13.68 -1.35 -14.33
N THR A 63 12.76 -2.00 -13.61
CA THR A 63 12.05 -1.39 -12.47
C THR A 63 12.90 -1.35 -11.21
N THR A 64 13.80 -2.32 -11.00
CA THR A 64 14.60 -2.38 -9.77
C THR A 64 15.84 -1.49 -9.87
N TRP A 65 16.52 -1.54 -11.02
CA TRP A 65 17.55 -0.60 -11.48
C TRP A 65 17.65 -0.67 -13.02
N PRO A 66 18.24 0.33 -13.70
CA PRO A 66 18.45 0.26 -15.15
C PRO A 66 19.25 -0.99 -15.56
N GLY A 67 18.65 -1.86 -16.38
CA GLY A 67 19.21 -3.14 -16.79
C GLY A 67 18.86 -4.34 -15.88
N SER A 68 18.01 -4.16 -14.86
CA SER A 68 17.55 -5.29 -14.02
C SER A 68 16.59 -6.21 -14.79
N PRO A 69 16.74 -7.55 -14.71
CA PRO A 69 15.76 -8.48 -15.30
C PRO A 69 14.43 -8.46 -14.52
N ALA A 70 13.37 -8.98 -15.15
CA ALA A 70 12.09 -9.21 -14.47
C ALA A 70 12.25 -10.32 -13.41
N TRP A 71 11.52 -10.19 -12.31
CA TRP A 71 11.54 -11.17 -11.22
C TRP A 71 10.23 -11.17 -10.44
N ALA A 72 9.87 -12.33 -9.89
CA ALA A 72 8.74 -12.49 -8.98
C ALA A 72 9.25 -12.50 -7.54
N GLY A 73 8.77 -11.53 -6.76
CA GLY A 73 9.14 -11.32 -5.37
C GLY A 73 7.98 -11.52 -4.42
N LEU A 74 8.29 -11.87 -3.17
CA LEU A 74 7.30 -11.81 -2.10
C LEU A 74 6.92 -10.35 -1.86
N SER A 75 5.64 -10.04 -2.02
CA SER A 75 5.08 -8.71 -1.76
C SER A 75 4.37 -8.72 -0.42
N VAL A 76 4.76 -7.76 0.43
CA VAL A 76 4.07 -7.45 1.67
C VAL A 76 3.47 -6.06 1.50
N THR A 77 2.18 -6.01 1.16
CA THR A 77 1.44 -4.76 1.16
C THR A 77 1.12 -4.40 2.60
N VAL A 78 1.87 -3.46 3.17
CA VAL A 78 1.53 -2.87 4.46
C VAL A 78 0.44 -1.83 4.24
N GLY A 79 -0.80 -2.20 4.58
CA GLY A 79 -1.90 -1.26 4.66
C GLY A 79 -1.85 -0.45 5.96
N GLU A 80 -2.28 0.81 5.91
CA GLU A 80 -2.53 1.60 7.12
C GLU A 80 -3.92 1.27 7.67
N GLY A 81 -3.96 0.81 8.91
CA GLY A 81 -5.21 0.51 9.62
C GLY A 81 -5.33 1.34 10.90
N THR A 82 -6.54 1.76 11.22
CA THR A 82 -6.88 2.33 12.53
C THR A 82 -8.01 1.53 13.17
N MET A 83 -8.05 1.51 14.49
CA MET A 83 -9.18 0.96 15.24
C MET A 83 -10.38 1.92 15.19
N ASN A 84 -11.58 1.36 15.20
CA ASN A 84 -12.81 2.13 15.32
C ASN A 84 -12.81 2.99 16.59
N GLY A 85 -13.29 4.22 16.49
CA GLY A 85 -13.41 5.16 17.61
C GLY A 85 -12.10 5.78 18.08
N LEU A 86 -10.94 5.37 17.55
CA LEU A 86 -9.66 6.01 17.86
C LEU A 86 -9.52 7.38 17.20
N LEU A 87 -10.04 7.51 15.98
CA LEU A 87 -10.10 8.76 15.23
C LEU A 87 -11.55 9.02 14.77
N PRO A 88 -11.96 10.30 14.64
CA PRO A 88 -13.27 10.63 14.08
C PRO A 88 -13.40 10.16 12.62
N ASP A 89 -14.57 9.62 12.27
CA ASP A 89 -14.85 9.11 10.91
C ASP A 89 -14.63 10.14 9.82
N ASP A 90 -15.00 11.41 10.05
CA ASP A 90 -14.79 12.49 9.10
C ASP A 90 -13.29 12.74 8.83
N LEU A 91 -12.46 12.64 9.87
CA LEU A 91 -11.01 12.76 9.70
C LEU A 91 -10.46 11.60 8.88
N ILE A 92 -10.89 10.36 9.15
CA ILE A 92 -10.46 9.18 8.40
C ILE A 92 -10.89 9.29 6.93
N TYR A 93 -12.13 9.70 6.66
CA TYR A 93 -12.62 9.95 5.31
C TYR A 93 -11.77 11.00 4.58
N GLN A 94 -11.48 12.12 5.24
CA GLN A 94 -10.66 13.19 4.66
C GLN A 94 -9.22 12.75 4.42
N MET A 95 -8.61 11.99 5.34
CA MET A 95 -7.26 11.44 5.19
C MET A 95 -7.20 10.51 3.98
N PHE A 96 -8.11 9.53 3.89
CA PHE A 96 -8.14 8.57 2.79
C PHE A 96 -8.34 9.26 1.43
N LYS A 97 -9.30 10.20 1.37
CA LYS A 97 -9.56 11.02 0.18
C LYS A 97 -8.36 11.87 -0.21
N ALA A 98 -7.67 12.47 0.76
CA ALA A 98 -6.50 13.29 0.48
C ALA A 98 -5.36 12.47 -0.12
N VAL A 99 -5.06 11.28 0.43
CA VAL A 99 -4.02 10.39 -0.10
C VAL A 99 -4.34 9.97 -1.54
N ASP A 100 -5.59 9.58 -1.81
CA ASP A 100 -6.01 9.15 -3.14
C ASP A 100 -5.98 10.30 -4.16
N GLN A 101 -6.51 11.48 -3.81
CA GLN A 101 -6.60 12.62 -4.74
C GLN A 101 -5.28 13.37 -4.93
N LYS A 102 -4.34 13.23 -4.00
CA LYS A 102 -3.06 13.96 -3.99
C LYS A 102 -1.87 13.05 -4.27
N VAL A 103 -2.09 11.89 -4.91
CA VAL A 103 -1.02 10.95 -5.25
C VAL A 103 0.12 11.60 -6.06
N GLU A 104 -0.18 12.52 -6.96
CA GLU A 104 0.84 13.24 -7.73
C GLU A 104 1.70 14.17 -6.88
N GLU A 105 1.15 14.73 -5.79
CA GLU A 105 1.92 15.51 -4.82
C GLU A 105 2.82 14.58 -3.98
N LEU A 106 2.30 13.43 -3.55
CA LEU A 106 3.08 12.40 -2.85
C LEU A 106 4.22 11.85 -3.72
N ALA A 107 3.98 11.68 -5.01
CA ALA A 107 4.93 11.20 -6.00
C ALA A 107 6.18 12.10 -6.14
N GLN A 108 6.08 13.38 -5.76
CA GLN A 108 7.22 14.30 -5.75
C GLN A 108 8.26 13.91 -4.68
N THR A 109 7.80 13.32 -3.58
CA THR A 109 8.67 12.86 -2.48
C THR A 109 9.01 11.37 -2.58
N SER A 110 8.11 10.57 -3.15
CA SER A 110 8.28 9.13 -3.33
C SER A 110 7.83 8.72 -4.73
N PRO A 111 8.73 8.67 -5.72
CA PRO A 111 8.37 8.38 -7.11
C PRO A 111 7.62 7.05 -7.31
N PHE A 112 7.77 6.12 -6.37
CA PHE A 112 7.12 4.81 -6.32
C PHE A 112 5.60 4.87 -6.30
N VAL A 113 5.03 5.93 -5.72
CA VAL A 113 3.57 6.03 -5.59
C VAL A 113 2.92 6.62 -6.83
N LYS A 114 3.71 7.06 -7.80
CA LYS A 114 3.22 7.73 -9.00
C LYS A 114 2.27 6.84 -9.79
N GLY A 115 1.08 7.37 -10.08
CA GLY A 115 0.07 6.66 -10.84
C GLY A 115 -0.65 5.53 -10.10
N ILE A 116 -0.41 5.35 -8.80
CA ILE A 116 -1.19 4.39 -7.99
C ILE A 116 -2.60 4.95 -7.75
N ASP A 117 -3.63 4.14 -8.04
CA ASP A 117 -4.99 4.39 -7.59
C ASP A 117 -5.17 3.74 -6.21
N TYR A 118 -5.06 4.53 -5.14
CA TYR A 118 -5.09 4.02 -3.78
C TYR A 118 -6.44 3.44 -3.39
N ALA A 119 -7.54 4.05 -3.85
CA ALA A 119 -8.87 3.53 -3.59
C ALA A 119 -9.05 2.13 -4.20
N LYS A 120 -8.61 1.95 -5.46
CA LYS A 120 -8.67 0.64 -6.12
C LYS A 120 -7.72 -0.37 -5.47
N ALA A 121 -6.48 0.03 -5.22
CA ALA A 121 -5.49 -0.83 -4.56
C ALA A 121 -6.00 -1.31 -3.19
N THR A 122 -6.59 -0.43 -2.39
CA THR A 122 -7.17 -0.78 -1.09
C THR A 122 -8.27 -1.84 -1.21
N ALA A 123 -9.19 -1.70 -2.17
CA ALA A 123 -10.25 -2.67 -2.38
C ALA A 123 -9.74 -4.05 -2.86
N GLU A 124 -8.62 -4.07 -3.57
CA GLU A 124 -8.03 -5.30 -4.13
C GLU A 124 -7.10 -6.02 -3.14
N THR A 125 -6.35 -5.28 -2.33
CA THR A 125 -5.28 -5.82 -1.48
C THR A 125 -5.62 -5.91 0.01
N ALA A 126 -6.73 -5.31 0.47
CA ALA A 126 -7.10 -5.39 1.87
C ALA A 126 -7.35 -6.83 2.32
N THR A 127 -6.77 -7.20 3.46
CA THR A 127 -6.91 -8.52 4.09
C THR A 127 -7.71 -8.48 5.39
N ILE A 128 -8.07 -7.28 5.85
CA ILE A 128 -8.91 -7.02 7.03
C ILE A 128 -10.08 -6.12 6.64
N PRO A 129 -11.18 -6.08 7.43
CA PRO A 129 -12.31 -5.22 7.15
C PRO A 129 -11.90 -3.74 6.98
N ILE A 130 -12.44 -3.10 5.96
CA ILE A 130 -12.16 -1.70 5.64
C ILE A 130 -12.96 -0.81 6.57
N HIS A 131 -12.32 0.24 7.11
CA HIS A 131 -12.99 1.20 7.99
C HIS A 131 -14.22 1.83 7.30
N ALA A 132 -15.34 2.00 8.03
CA ALA A 132 -16.61 2.47 7.47
C ALA A 132 -16.49 3.82 6.73
N ALA A 133 -15.69 4.75 7.28
CA ALA A 133 -15.37 6.03 6.65
C ALA A 133 -14.66 5.88 5.29
N SER A 134 -13.70 4.97 5.17
CA SER A 134 -13.00 4.70 3.91
C SER A 134 -13.94 3.98 2.92
N LEU A 135 -14.76 3.06 3.40
CA LEU A 135 -15.76 2.37 2.59
C LEU A 135 -16.76 3.34 1.94
N LYS A 136 -17.16 4.40 2.65
CA LYS A 136 -17.99 5.48 2.08
C LYS A 136 -17.32 6.09 0.85
N TYR A 137 -16.03 6.43 0.93
CA TYR A 137 -15.29 7.01 -0.19
C TYR A 137 -15.15 6.03 -1.36
N LEU A 138 -14.88 4.75 -1.09
CA LEU A 138 -14.82 3.71 -2.13
C LEU A 138 -16.15 3.60 -2.90
N ARG A 139 -17.28 3.62 -2.16
CA ARG A 139 -18.62 3.61 -2.75
C ARG A 139 -18.91 4.86 -3.59
N GLU A 140 -18.50 6.05 -3.12
CA GLU A 140 -18.61 7.31 -3.88
C GLU A 140 -17.83 7.26 -5.20
N ARG A 141 -16.68 6.59 -5.22
CA ARG A 141 -15.89 6.33 -6.44
C ARG A 141 -16.42 5.20 -7.32
N GLY A 142 -17.51 4.53 -6.92
CA GLY A 142 -18.09 3.40 -7.65
C GLY A 142 -17.27 2.11 -7.58
N ILE A 143 -16.35 2.00 -6.61
CA ILE A 143 -15.48 0.83 -6.45
C ILE A 143 -16.23 -0.25 -5.67
N GLN A 144 -16.26 -1.45 -6.24
CA GLN A 144 -16.89 -2.62 -5.62
C GLN A 144 -15.94 -3.21 -4.57
N VAL A 145 -16.46 -3.47 -3.39
CA VAL A 145 -15.72 -4.04 -2.25
C VAL A 145 -16.29 -5.41 -1.94
N LYS A 146 -15.41 -6.40 -1.72
CA LYS A 146 -15.84 -7.76 -1.41
C LYS A 146 -16.62 -7.80 -0.08
N PRO A 147 -17.70 -8.60 0.04
CA PRO A 147 -18.54 -8.62 1.24
C PRO A 147 -17.79 -8.91 2.55
N GLU A 148 -16.73 -9.71 2.50
CA GLU A 148 -15.87 -10.03 3.64
C GLU A 148 -15.05 -8.84 4.16
N LEU A 149 -14.83 -7.82 3.32
CA LEU A 149 -14.12 -6.59 3.68
C LEU A 149 -15.06 -5.50 4.21
N ILE A 150 -16.37 -5.72 4.18
CA ILE A 150 -17.35 -4.78 4.74
C ILE A 150 -17.42 -4.99 6.26
N PRO A 151 -17.14 -3.96 7.07
CA PRO A 151 -17.12 -4.10 8.52
C PRO A 151 -18.55 -4.28 9.05
N ALA A 152 -18.69 -4.94 10.20
CA ALA A 152 -20.00 -5.37 10.72
C ALA A 152 -20.99 -4.22 10.93
N GLU A 153 -20.48 -3.04 11.31
CA GLU A 153 -21.24 -1.81 11.52
C GLU A 153 -21.70 -1.11 10.23
N ALA A 154 -21.19 -1.51 9.07
CA ALA A 154 -21.54 -0.92 7.76
C ALA A 154 -22.17 -1.92 6.78
N LYS A 155 -22.61 -3.09 7.30
CA LYS A 155 -23.42 -4.08 6.58
C LYS A 155 -24.88 -3.67 6.51
#